data_AF-A0A4Q4BQD5-F1
#
_entry.id   AF-A0A4Q4BQD5-F1
#
_cell.length_a   1.000
_cell.length_b   1.000
_cell.length_c   1.000
_cell.angle_alpha   90.00
_cell.angle_beta   90.00
_cell.angle_gamma   90.00
#
_symmetry.space_group_name_H-M   'P 1'
#
loop_
_entity.id
_entity.type
_entity.pdbx_description
1 polymer ?
#
loop_
_entity_poly.entity_id
_entity_poly.type
_entity_poly.pdbx_seq_one_letter_code
_entity_poly.pdbx_strand_id
1 'polypeptide(L)' 'MRDETEPKRVKGTGVRFAYETLRDEILSLDLQPGVVLDETSLAERFSMSRS' A
#
# COMPACT_ATOMS: atom_id res chain seq x y z
N MET A 1 13.98 23.21 4.94
CA MET A 1 12.51 23.28 4.88
C MET A 1 12.10 22.57 3.59
N ARG A 2 11.78 21.27 3.65
CA ARG A 2 11.23 20.54 2.51
C ARG A 2 9.74 20.45 2.76
N ASP A 3 9.01 21.28 2.03
CA ASP A 3 7.57 21.22 1.93
C ASP A 3 7.27 20.06 0.97
N GLU A 4 7.21 18.85 1.50
CA GLU A 4 6.62 17.72 0.79
C GLU A 4 5.15 17.73 1.17
N THR A 5 4.36 18.24 0.24
CA THR A 5 2.91 18.24 0.27
C THR A 5 2.45 16.78 0.18
N GLU A 6 2.46 16.07 1.31
CA GLU A 6 1.73 14.81 1.41
C GLU A 6 0.25 15.14 1.15
N PRO A 7 -0.35 14.61 0.07
CA PRO A 7 -1.76 14.83 -0.17
C PRO A 7 -2.48 14.25 1.03
N LYS A 8 -3.21 15.10 1.78
CA LYS A 8 -4.04 14.71 2.92
C LYS A 8 -4.93 13.54 2.49
N ARG A 9 -4.51 12.32 2.77
CA ARG A 9 -5.25 11.10 2.43
C ARG A 9 -6.60 11.19 3.12
N VAL A 10 -7.66 11.26 2.32
CA VAL A 10 -9.03 11.27 2.80
C VAL A 10 -9.24 9.97 3.58
N LYS A 11 -9.52 10.05 4.88
CA LYS A 11 -9.68 8.87 5.76
C LYS A 11 -10.52 7.80 5.06
N GLY A 12 -9.97 6.59 4.89
CA GLY A 12 -10.60 5.47 4.18
C GLY A 12 -10.06 5.17 2.77
N THR A 13 -9.37 6.11 2.11
CA THR A 13 -8.75 5.84 0.80
C THR A 13 -7.51 4.95 0.89
N GLY A 14 -6.76 4.99 2.00
CA GLY A 14 -5.52 4.21 2.14
C GLY A 14 -5.74 2.69 2.05
N VAL A 15 -6.75 2.15 2.72
CA VAL A 15 -7.03 0.70 2.72
C VAL A 15 -7.45 0.24 1.33
N ARG A 16 -8.33 0.99 0.68
CA ARG A 16 -8.76 0.71 -0.69
C ARG A 16 -7.58 0.77 -1.66
N PHE A 17 -6.72 1.77 -1.53
CA PHE A 17 -5.53 1.92 -2.36
C PHE A 17 -4.56 0.73 -2.20
N ALA A 18 -4.26 0.31 -0.96
CA ALA A 18 -3.40 -0.83 -0.70
C ALA A 18 -3.97 -2.12 -1.32
N TYR A 19 -5.29 -2.36 -1.14
CA TYR A 19 -5.97 -3.52 -1.72
C TYR A 19 -5.95 -3.51 -3.25
N GLU A 20 -6.34 -2.39 -3.88
CA GLU A 20 -6.37 -2.27 -5.34
C GLU A 20 -4.96 -2.45 -5.92
N THR A 21 -3.94 -1.86 -5.30
CA THR A 21 -2.54 -2.02 -5.73
C THR A 21 -2.10 -3.48 -5.68
N LEU A 22 -2.27 -4.16 -4.54
CA LEU A 22 -1.87 -5.56 -4.39
C LEU A 22 -2.65 -6.49 -5.32
N ARG A 23 -3.96 -6.25 -5.50
CA ARG A 23 -4.79 -7.01 -6.44
C ARG A 23 -4.24 -6.89 -7.86
N ASP A 24 -3.98 -5.67 -8.30
CA ASP A 24 -3.55 -5.40 -9.67
C ASP A 24 -2.14 -5.98 -9.91
N GLU A 25 -1.25 -5.95 -8.92
CA GLU A 25 0.08 -6.61 -8.95
C GLU A 25 -0.01 -8.14 -9.03
N ILE A 26 -0.95 -8.75 -8.30
CA ILE A 26 -1.16 -10.21 -8.36
C ILE A 26 -1.71 -10.62 -9.73
N LEU A 27 -2.68 -9.85 -10.26
CA LEU A 27 -3.32 -10.15 -11.53
C LEU A 27 -2.40 -9.91 -12.74
N SER A 28 -1.49 -8.95 -12.63
CA SER A 28 -0.44 -8.69 -13.63
C SER A 28 0.76 -9.64 -13.51
N LEU A 29 0.82 -10.46 -12.45
CA LEU A 29 1.93 -11.35 -12.10
C LEU A 29 3.24 -10.62 -11.73
N ASP A 30 3.18 -9.31 -11.48
CA ASP A 30 4.28 -8.54 -10.87
C ASP A 30 4.55 -9.04 -9.44
N LEU A 31 3.49 -9.41 -8.73
CA LEU A 31 3.54 -10.16 -7.47
C LEU A 31 3.04 -11.58 -7.70
N GLN A 32 3.91 -12.58 -7.55
CA GLN A 32 3.51 -13.96 -7.79
C GLN A 32 2.52 -14.46 -6.74
N PRO A 33 1.49 -15.24 -7.14
CA PRO A 33 0.62 -15.92 -6.18
C PRO A 33 1.43 -16.84 -5.24
N GLY A 34 1.09 -16.82 -3.95
CA GLY A 34 1.77 -17.64 -2.94
C GLY A 34 3.03 -17.01 -2.35
N VAL A 35 3.41 -15.80 -2.77
CA VAL A 35 4.45 -15.01 -2.09
C VAL A 35 3.97 -14.61 -0.70
N VAL A 36 4.86 -14.76 0.28
CA VAL A 36 4.60 -14.33 1.66
C VAL A 36 4.65 -12.80 1.72
N LEU A 37 3.62 -12.20 2.31
CA LEU A 37 3.54 -10.77 2.57
C LEU A 37 3.78 -10.50 4.05
N ASP A 38 4.59 -9.49 4.35
CA ASP A 38 4.83 -8.99 5.70
C ASP A 38 4.10 -7.65 5.91
N GLU A 39 3.28 -7.59 6.96
CA GLU A 39 2.45 -6.42 7.28
C GLU A 39 3.29 -5.18 7.63
N THR A 40 4.49 -5.38 8.19
CA THR A 40 5.39 -4.26 8.52
C THR A 40 5.94 -3.63 7.25
N SER A 41 6.42 -4.45 6.33
CA SER A 41 6.92 -4.03 5.02
C SER A 41 5.83 -3.37 4.19
N LEU A 42 4.60 -3.89 4.22
CA LEU A 42 3.46 -3.28 3.52
C LEU A 42 3.05 -1.93 4.13
N ALA A 43 3.03 -1.83 5.46
CA ALA A 43 2.74 -0.58 6.14
C ALA A 43 3.76 0.51 5.81
N GLU A 44 5.06 0.18 5.76
CA GLU A 44 6.11 1.09 5.31
C GLU A 44 5.94 1.47 3.84
N ARG A 45 5.75 0.48 2.96
CA ARG A 45 5.55 0.68 1.51
C ARG A 45 4.41 1.63 1.20
N PHE A 46 3.29 1.47 1.90
CA PHE A 46 2.12 2.31 1.69
C PHE A 46 2.12 3.57 2.55
N SER A 47 3.11 3.77 3.43
CA SER A 47 3.12 4.88 4.41
C SER A 47 1.82 4.90 5.24
N MET A 48 1.48 3.74 5.80
CA MET A 48 0.26 3.49 6.56
C MET A 48 0.58 2.87 7.91
N SER A 49 -0.37 2.96 8.85
CA SER A 49 -0.31 2.18 10.08
C SER A 49 -0.71 0.74 9.81
N ARG A 50 -0.19 -0.19 10.63
CA ARG A 50 -0.58 -1.62 10.65
C ARG A 50 -1.92 -1.86 11.37
N SER A 51 -2.44 -0.85 12.05
CA SER A 51 -3.60 -0.92 12.94
C SER A 51 -4.91 -0.49 12.30
#